data_AF-A0A183M0B0-F1
#
_entry.id   AF-A0A183M0B0-F1
#
_cell.length_a   1.000
_cell.length_b   1.000
_cell.length_c   1.000
_cell.angle_alpha   90.00
_cell.angle_beta   90.00
_cell.angle_gamma   90.00
#
_symmetry.space_group_name_H-M   'P 1'
#
loop_
_entity.id
_entity.type
_entity.pdbx_description
1 polymer ?
#
loop_
_entity_poly.entity_id
_entity_poly.type
_entity_poly.pdbx_seq_one_letter_code
_entity_poly.pdbx_strand_id
1 'polypeptide(L)'
;MGQTIGGLCYGVFGGQPLLVLLSTAPLALYIKIIYTISETYSINFYAMYACIGLFNSLFLIIYSVCGFSRWMKWSTRSTEEIFAMFVSMAFLYDAGNDLYA
;
A
#
# COMPACT_ATOMS: atom_id res chain seq x y z
N MET A 1 3.07 -3.56 -14.67
CA MET A 1 4.05 -4.66 -14.45
C MET A 1 4.05 -5.16 -13.01
N GLY A 2 4.34 -4.32 -12.00
CA GLY A 2 4.35 -4.76 -10.59
C GLY A 2 3.04 -5.39 -10.10
N GLN A 3 1.89 -4.80 -10.42
CA GLN A 3 0.57 -5.33 -10.04
C GLN A 3 0.28 -6.70 -10.67
N THR A 4 0.64 -6.90 -11.93
CA THR A 4 0.43 -8.17 -12.64
C THR A 4 1.26 -9.29 -12.01
N ILE A 5 2.55 -9.03 -11.75
CA ILE A 5 3.47 -10.03 -11.17
C ILE A 5 3.06 -10.32 -9.72
N GLY A 6 2.79 -9.28 -8.92
CA GLY A 6 2.33 -9.42 -7.54
C GLY A 6 0.99 -10.14 -7.44
N GLY A 7 0.04 -9.81 -8.31
CA GLY A 7 -1.27 -10.45 -8.41
C GLY A 7 -1.19 -11.92 -8.79
N LEU A 8 -0.36 -12.28 -9.77
CA LEU A 8 -0.12 -13.69 -10.15
C LEU A 8 0.49 -14.49 -9.00
N CYS A 9 1.56 -13.97 -8.38
CA CYS A 9 2.17 -14.61 -7.22
C CYS A 9 1.17 -14.77 -6.06
N TYR A 10 0.37 -13.75 -5.77
CA TYR A 10 -0.64 -13.82 -4.72
C TYR A 10 -1.80 -14.75 -5.07
N GLY A 11 -2.19 -14.86 -6.34
CA GLY A 11 -3.22 -15.79 -6.79
C GLY A 11 -2.80 -17.26 -6.60
N VAL A 12 -1.52 -17.57 -6.76
CA VAL A 12 -0.99 -18.94 -6.61
C VAL A 12 -0.70 -19.29 -5.14
N PHE A 13 -0.16 -18.34 -4.37
CA PHE A 13 0.33 -18.60 -3.00
C PHE A 13 -0.51 -17.95 -1.88
N GLY A 14 -1.53 -17.17 -2.21
CA GLY A 14 -2.35 -16.42 -1.25
C GLY A 14 -3.43 -17.27 -0.59
N GLY A 15 -3.76 -16.94 0.67
CA GLY A 15 -4.81 -17.64 1.44
C GLY A 15 -6.22 -17.10 1.24
N GLN A 16 -6.40 -15.97 0.53
CA GLN A 16 -7.68 -15.33 0.31
C GLN A 16 -7.86 -14.91 -1.17
N PRO A 17 -8.55 -15.71 -1.99
CA PRO A 17 -8.65 -15.47 -3.43
C PRO A 17 -9.50 -14.26 -3.81
N LEU A 18 -10.32 -13.73 -2.89
CA LEU A 18 -11.15 -12.54 -3.14
C LEU A 18 -10.36 -11.23 -3.06
N LEU A 19 -9.13 -11.25 -2.53
CA LEU A 19 -8.32 -10.05 -2.39
C LEU A 19 -7.65 -9.70 -3.73
N VAL A 20 -7.98 -8.52 -4.26
CA VAL A 20 -7.37 -7.99 -5.49
C VAL A 20 -6.30 -6.95 -5.11
N LEU A 21 -5.06 -7.20 -5.52
CA LEU A 21 -3.93 -6.29 -5.26
C LEU A 21 -3.93 -5.14 -6.26
N LEU A 22 -4.35 -3.95 -5.81
CA LEU A 22 -4.29 -2.73 -6.61
C LEU A 22 -3.45 -1.65 -5.93
N SER A 23 -2.84 -0.80 -6.74
CA SER A 23 -2.26 0.46 -6.27
C SER A 23 -3.36 1.43 -5.83
N THR A 24 -3.30 1.91 -4.60
CA THR A 24 -4.28 2.85 -4.02
C THR A 24 -3.71 4.28 -3.96
N ALA A 25 -4.60 5.28 -3.85
CA ALA A 25 -4.22 6.69 -3.76
C ALA A 25 -3.20 7.01 -2.63
N PRO A 26 -3.32 6.43 -1.41
CA PRO A 26 -2.33 6.64 -0.36
C PRO A 26 -0.93 6.13 -0.73
N LEU A 27 -0.84 5.04 -1.50
CA LEU A 27 0.44 4.50 -1.96
C LEU A 27 1.09 5.43 -2.99
N ALA A 28 0.30 6.03 -3.90
CA ALA A 28 0.81 7.01 -4.85
C ALA A 28 1.36 8.26 -4.13
N LEU A 29 0.64 8.73 -3.11
CA LEU A 29 1.11 9.83 -2.26
C LEU A 29 2.41 9.48 -1.54
N TYR A 30 2.51 8.26 -1.01
CA TYR A 30 3.74 7.77 -0.36
C TYR A 30 4.95 7.80 -1.30
N ILE A 31 4.81 7.33 -2.54
CA ILE A 31 5.88 7.36 -3.54
C ILE A 31 6.28 8.81 -3.87
N LYS A 32 5.31 9.72 -4.00
CA LYS A 32 5.56 11.14 -4.23
C LYS A 32 6.38 11.77 -3.11
N ILE A 33 6.05 11.47 -1.85
CA ILE A 33 6.80 11.96 -0.68
C ILE A 33 8.24 11.43 -0.71
N ILE A 34 8.44 10.13 -0.98
CA ILE A 34 9.78 9.54 -1.13
C ILE A 34 10.56 10.25 -2.23
N TYR A 35 9.92 10.54 -3.35
CA TYR A 35 10.55 11.26 -4.46
C TYR A 35 11.02 12.65 -4.02
N THR A 36 10.16 13.44 -3.36
CA THR A 36 10.52 14.77 -2.84
C THR A 36 11.66 14.72 -1.83
N ILE A 37 11.66 13.74 -0.93
CA ILE A 37 12.76 13.51 0.01
C ILE A 37 14.05 13.19 -0.76
N SER A 38 13.99 12.29 -1.74
CA SER A 38 15.16 11.89 -2.52
C SER A 38 15.79 13.09 -3.23
N GLU A 39 14.96 13.99 -3.78
CA GLU A 39 15.38 15.21 -4.44
C GLU A 39 16.01 16.19 -3.44
N THR A 40 15.41 16.35 -2.26
CA THR A 40 15.90 17.25 -1.19
C THR A 40 17.29 16.82 -0.68
N TYR A 41 17.51 15.52 -0.54
CA TYR A 41 18.78 14.97 -0.07
C TYR A 41 19.76 14.65 -1.21
N SER A 42 19.41 14.91 -2.48
CA SER A 42 20.22 14.58 -3.68
C SER A 42 20.64 13.10 -3.75
N ILE A 43 19.80 12.20 -3.24
CA ILE A 43 20.03 10.74 -3.23
C ILE A 43 19.35 10.14 -4.45
N ASN A 44 19.88 9.03 -4.97
CA ASN A 44 19.24 8.29 -6.05
C ASN A 44 17.90 7.69 -5.59
N PHE A 45 16.81 8.08 -6.26
CA PHE A 45 15.45 7.64 -5.94
C PHE A 45 15.29 6.12 -5.96
N TYR A 46 15.84 5.45 -6.97
CA TYR A 46 15.71 3.99 -7.08
C TYR A 46 16.44 3.25 -5.97
N ALA A 47 17.62 3.73 -5.58
CA ALA A 47 18.36 3.16 -4.44
C ALA A 47 17.61 3.35 -3.12
N MET A 48 17.05 4.54 -2.89
CA MET A 48 16.25 4.81 -1.70
C MET A 48 14.97 3.98 -1.67
N TYR A 49 14.26 3.90 -2.81
CA TYR A 49 13.04 3.11 -2.94
C TYR A 49 13.29 1.61 -2.75
N ALA A 50 14.39 1.08 -3.27
CA ALA A 50 14.80 -0.31 -3.06
C ALA A 50 15.13 -0.60 -1.59
N CYS A 51 15.86 0.30 -0.91
CA CYS A 51 16.19 0.18 0.50
C CYS A 51 14.93 0.14 1.37
N ILE A 52 13.97 1.04 1.12
CA ILE A 52 12.66 1.06 1.78
C ILE A 52 11.92 -0.27 1.56
N GLY A 53 11.92 -0.78 0.32
CA GLY A 53 11.32 -2.08 0.00
C GLY A 53 11.94 -3.24 0.77
N LEU A 54 13.28 -3.26 0.92
CA LEU A 54 14.00 -4.29 1.68
C LEU A 54 13.60 -4.27 3.16
N PHE A 55 13.62 -3.10 3.80
CA PHE A 55 13.19 -2.97 5.19
C PHE A 55 11.71 -3.35 5.37
N ASN A 56 10.83 -2.94 4.46
CA ASN A 56 9.42 -3.33 4.50
C ASN A 56 9.25 -4.86 4.44
N SER A 57 9.98 -5.55 3.55
CA SER A 57 9.93 -7.01 3.46
C SER A 57 10.46 -7.69 4.73
N LEU A 58 11.52 -7.14 5.33
CA LEU A 58 12.09 -7.65 6.58
C LEU A 58 11.09 -7.52 7.74
N PHE A 59 10.44 -6.36 7.88
CA PHE A 59 9.41 -6.18 8.91
C PHE A 59 8.20 -7.09 8.70
N LEU A 60 7.76 -7.30 7.46
CA LEU A 60 6.65 -8.22 7.17
C LEU A 60 6.98 -9.66 7.58
N ILE A 61 8.21 -10.14 7.35
CA ILE A 61 8.64 -11.47 7.80
C ILE A 61 8.62 -11.54 9.34
N ILE A 62 9.17 -10.54 10.02
CA ILE A 62 9.17 -10.48 11.49
C ILE A 62 7.74 -10.49 12.03
N TYR A 63 6.84 -9.65 11.49
CA TYR A 63 5.44 -9.58 11.92
C TYR A 63 4.66 -10.87 11.64
N SER A 64 4.99 -11.57 10.55
CA SER A 64 4.42 -12.88 10.23
C SER A 64 4.82 -13.92 11.27
N VAL A 65 6.12 -14.02 11.60
CA VAL A 65 6.64 -14.97 12.60
C VAL A 65 6.14 -14.63 14.01
N CYS A 66 6.05 -13.36 14.36
CA CYS A 66 5.54 -12.90 15.67
C CYS A 66 4.00 -12.99 15.79
N GLY A 67 3.27 -13.29 14.71
CA GLY A 67 1.80 -13.40 14.75
C GLY A 67 1.07 -12.08 15.02
N PHE A 68 1.64 -10.95 14.53
CA PHE A 68 1.07 -9.61 14.73
C PHE A 68 -0.35 -9.47 14.17
N SER A 69 -0.74 -10.34 13.24
CA SER A 69 -2.11 -10.45 12.72
C SER A 69 -3.18 -10.58 13.81
N ARG A 70 -2.83 -11.09 15.00
CA ARG A 70 -3.75 -11.17 16.15
C ARG A 70 -4.21 -9.80 16.63
N TRP A 71 -3.41 -8.75 16.44
CA TRP A 71 -3.75 -7.38 16.83
C TRP A 71 -4.95 -6.84 16.05
N MET A 72 -5.23 -7.38 14.86
CA MET A 72 -6.41 -6.99 14.09
C MET A 72 -7.71 -7.25 14.85
N LYS A 73 -7.73 -8.19 15.82
CA LYS A 73 -8.89 -8.44 16.69
C LYS A 73 -9.26 -7.25 17.59
N TRP A 74 -8.32 -6.34 17.84
CA TRP A 74 -8.55 -5.11 18.60
C TRP A 74 -8.96 -3.93 17.72
N SER A 75 -8.91 -4.09 16.39
CA SER A 75 -9.51 -3.12 15.47
C SER A 75 -11.01 -3.10 15.70
N THR A 76 -11.56 -1.92 16.00
CA THR A 76 -13.01 -1.79 16.19
C THR A 76 -13.69 -1.62 14.85
N ARG A 77 -14.95 -2.08 14.74
CA ARG A 77 -15.79 -1.91 13.55
C ARG A 77 -15.85 -0.46 13.07
N SER A 78 -15.87 0.50 14.00
CA SER A 78 -15.86 1.92 13.67
C SER A 78 -14.59 2.35 12.91
N THR A 79 -13.42 1.81 13.28
CA THR A 79 -12.16 2.09 12.58
C THR A 79 -12.17 1.56 11.16
N GLU A 80 -12.72 0.36 10.94
CA GLU A 80 -12.85 -0.25 9.61
C GLU A 80 -13.79 0.56 8.71
N GLU A 81 -14.94 0.99 9.25
CA GLU A 81 -15.92 1.82 8.53
C GLU A 81 -15.33 3.19 8.15
N ILE A 82 -14.58 3.84 9.06
CA ILE A 82 -13.90 5.12 8.78
C ILE A 82 -12.87 4.95 7.66
N PHE A 83 -12.09 3.86 7.67
CA PHE A 83 -11.12 3.58 6.61
C PHE A 83 -11.79 3.33 5.26
N ALA A 84 -12.89 2.56 5.24
CA ALA A 84 -13.66 2.32 4.02
C ALA A 84 -14.25 3.62 3.44
N MET A 85 -14.77 4.50 4.30
CA MET A 85 -15.26 5.82 3.90
C MET A 85 -14.15 6.70 3.33
N PHE A 86 -12.96 6.70 3.94
CA PHE A 86 -11.80 7.44 3.45
C PHE A 86 -11.39 7.02 2.03
N VAL A 87 -11.30 5.71 1.78
CA VAL A 87 -10.97 5.18 0.45
C VAL A 87 -12.06 5.53 -0.57
N SER A 88 -13.33 5.42 -0.18
CA SER A 88 -14.47 5.75 -1.05
C SER A 88 -14.49 7.23 -1.45
N MET A 89 -14.17 8.12 -0.51
CA MET A 89 -14.08 9.56 -0.77
C MET A 89 -12.89 9.91 -1.67
N ALA A 90 -11.76 9.22 -1.52
CA ALA A 90 -10.62 9.37 -2.42
C ALA A 90 -10.98 8.98 -3.87
N PHE A 91 -11.74 7.90 -4.06
CA PHE A 91 -12.22 7.51 -5.39
C PHE A 91 -13.22 8.52 -5.99
N LEU A 92 -14.12 9.09 -5.18
CA LEU A 92 -15.05 10.12 -5.65
C LEU A 92 -14.31 11.38 -6.11
N TYR A 93 -13.28 11.80 -5.37
CA TYR A 93 -12.46 12.95 -5.76
C TYR A 93 -11.74 12.71 -7.09
N ASP A 94 -11.14 11.52 -7.26
CA ASP A 94 -10.42 11.16 -8.48
C ASP A 94 -11.36 11.12 -9.70
N ALA A 95 -12.54 10.51 -9.55
CA ALA A 95 -13.56 10.46 -10.60
C ALA A 95 -14.11 11.86 -10.96
N GLY A 96 -14.26 12.74 -9.96
CA GLY A 96 -14.65 14.13 -10.21
C GLY A 96 -13.59 14.89 -11.01
N ASN A 97 -12.32 14.71 -10.68
CA ASN A 97 -11.22 15.35 -11.40
C ASN A 97 -11.13 14.88 -12.86
N ASP A 98 -11.40 13.59 -13.12
CA ASP A 98 -11.40 13.00 -14.48
C ASP A 98 -12.53 13.56 -15.36
N LEU A 99 -13.68 13.95 -14.78
CA LEU A 99 -14.80 14.56 -15.52
C LEU A 99 -14.54 16.01 -15.97
N TYR A 100 -13.70 16.75 -15.26
CA TYR A 100 -13.37 18.15 -15.57
C TYR A 100 -12.05 18.29 -16.35
N ALA A 101 -11.31 17.19 -16.53
CA ALA A 101 -10.10 17.11 -17.35
C ALA A 101 -10.44 16.91 -18.84
#